data_AF-A0A935JBI8-F1
#
_entry.id   AF-A0A935JBI8-F1
#
_cell.length_a   1.000
_cell.length_b   1.000
_cell.length_c   1.000
_cell.angle_alpha   90.00
_cell.angle_beta   90.00
_cell.angle_gamma   90.00
#
_symmetry.space_group_name_H-M   'P 1'
#
loop_
_entity.id
_entity.type
_entity.pdbx_description
1 polymer ?
#
loop_
_entity_poly.entity_id
_entity_poly.type
_entity_poly.pdbx_seq_one_letter_code
_entity_poly.pdbx_strand_id
1 'polypeptide(L)'
;MKPDITGKKDIVIIMQFFYEKAKADKVIGHFFTDVVEVNWEKHIPTMSAFWENVLFYTGEYDGNPLDAHKKIHTQNATSSLHFERWLRIFNETIDQHFSGKNATKMKLHASGISAVMLQQLL
;
A
#
# COMPACT_ATOMS: atom_id res chain seq x y z
N MET A 1 -21.86 12.40 -2.25
CA MET A 1 -20.70 12.36 -1.33
C MET A 1 -20.12 10.97 -1.37
N LYS A 2 -18.80 10.80 -1.25
CA LYS A 2 -18.17 9.47 -1.15
C LYS A 2 -18.29 8.96 0.30
N PRO A 3 -18.49 7.66 0.53
CA PRO A 3 -18.53 7.10 1.87
C PRO A 3 -17.15 7.16 2.53
N ASP A 4 -17.10 7.13 3.87
CA ASP A 4 -15.85 6.87 4.58
C ASP A 4 -15.54 5.36 4.58
N ILE A 5 -14.31 4.99 4.94
CA ILE A 5 -13.89 3.59 5.07
C ILE A 5 -14.45 3.03 6.37
N THR A 6 -15.23 1.94 6.28
CA THR A 6 -15.96 1.37 7.43
C THR A 6 -15.44 0.02 7.88
N GLY A 7 -14.65 -0.68 7.06
CA GLY A 7 -14.04 -1.96 7.44
C GLY A 7 -13.38 -2.69 6.29
N LYS A 8 -13.10 -3.99 6.50
CA LYS A 8 -12.34 -4.84 5.57
C LYS A 8 -12.83 -4.80 4.12
N LYS A 9 -14.14 -4.83 3.89
CA LYS A 9 -14.72 -4.87 2.53
C LYS A 9 -14.29 -3.65 1.72
N ASP A 10 -14.31 -2.47 2.32
CA ASP A 10 -13.87 -1.23 1.70
C ASP A 10 -12.37 -1.25 1.42
N ILE A 11 -11.59 -1.76 2.37
CA ILE A 11 -10.13 -1.87 2.24
C ILE A 11 -9.75 -2.83 1.11
N VAL A 12 -10.43 -3.97 0.96
CA VAL A 12 -10.20 -4.91 -0.15
C VAL A 12 -10.41 -4.21 -1.49
N ILE A 13 -11.45 -3.39 -1.63
CA ILE A 13 -11.70 -2.59 -2.84
C ILE A 13 -10.54 -1.63 -3.12
N ILE A 14 -10.06 -0.92 -2.09
CA ILE A 14 -8.89 -0.02 -2.22
C ILE A 14 -7.68 -0.83 -2.68
N MET A 15 -7.39 -1.98 -2.08
CA MET A 15 -6.25 -2.81 -2.44
C MET A 15 -6.32 -3.30 -3.89
N GLN A 16 -7.50 -3.75 -4.34
CA GLN A 16 -7.69 -4.20 -5.73
C GLN A 16 -7.37 -3.10 -6.73
N PHE A 17 -8.04 -1.94 -6.60
CA PHE A 17 -7.81 -0.82 -7.52
C PHE A 17 -6.40 -0.22 -7.40
N PHE A 18 -5.83 -0.19 -6.20
CA PHE A 18 -4.49 0.30 -5.98
C PHE A 18 -3.47 -0.55 -6.74
N TYR A 19 -3.52 -1.88 -6.57
CA TYR A 19 -2.55 -2.77 -7.20
C TYR A 19 -2.77 -2.91 -8.70
N GLU A 20 -4.00 -2.78 -9.21
CA GLU A 20 -4.23 -2.64 -10.66
C GLU A 20 -3.47 -1.44 -11.25
N LYS A 21 -3.59 -0.27 -10.62
CA LYS A 21 -2.88 0.94 -11.06
C LYS A 21 -1.38 0.85 -10.85
N ALA A 22 -0.94 0.30 -9.72
CA ALA A 22 0.48 0.17 -9.38
C ALA A 22 1.19 -0.73 -10.39
N LYS A 23 0.62 -1.88 -10.75
CA LYS A 23 1.16 -2.79 -11.78
C LYS A 23 1.26 -2.13 -13.16
N ALA A 24 0.29 -1.29 -13.53
CA ALA A 24 0.27 -0.60 -14.81
C ALA A 24 1.18 0.64 -14.86
N ASP A 25 1.75 1.05 -13.72
CA ASP A 25 2.53 2.27 -13.64
C ASP A 25 3.94 2.12 -14.22
N LYS A 26 4.36 3.10 -15.02
CA LYS A 26 5.67 3.07 -15.71
C LYS A 26 6.88 3.20 -14.77
N VAL A 27 6.69 3.73 -13.55
CA VAL A 27 7.78 3.98 -12.61
C VAL A 27 7.88 2.85 -11.59
N ILE A 28 6.76 2.40 -11.02
CA ILE A 28 6.76 1.37 -9.97
C ILE A 28 6.25 0.00 -10.41
N GLY A 29 5.65 -0.12 -11.60
CA GLY A 29 4.99 -1.36 -12.04
C GLY A 29 5.91 -2.56 -12.08
N HIS A 30 7.15 -2.37 -12.54
CA HIS A 30 8.16 -3.42 -12.62
C HIS A 30 8.44 -4.09 -11.26
N PHE A 31 8.30 -3.38 -10.12
CA PHE A 31 8.43 -4.01 -8.81
C PHE A 31 7.34 -5.05 -8.55
N PHE A 32 6.13 -4.83 -9.09
CA PHE A 32 4.97 -5.69 -8.88
C PHE A 32 4.78 -6.74 -9.98
N THR A 33 5.49 -6.64 -11.10
CA THR A 33 5.36 -7.58 -12.23
C THR A 33 6.61 -8.41 -12.47
N ASP A 34 7.79 -7.83 -12.28
CA ASP A 34 9.06 -8.42 -12.76
C ASP A 34 10.04 -8.71 -11.64
N VAL A 35 10.09 -7.86 -10.59
CA VAL A 35 11.04 -8.01 -9.49
C VAL A 35 10.56 -9.05 -8.47
N VAL A 36 9.29 -8.97 -8.05
CA VAL A 36 8.72 -9.96 -7.13
C VAL A 36 7.66 -10.81 -7.81
N GLU A 37 7.74 -12.12 -7.59
CA GLU A 37 6.67 -13.04 -7.94
C GLU A 37 5.55 -12.92 -6.89
N VAL A 38 4.47 -12.22 -7.25
CA VAL A 38 3.35 -11.95 -6.35
C VAL A 38 2.20 -12.92 -6.63
N ASN A 39 1.85 -13.75 -5.65
CA ASN A 39 0.56 -14.43 -5.66
C ASN A 39 -0.53 -13.43 -5.24
N TRP A 40 -1.22 -12.84 -6.22
CA TRP A 40 -2.23 -11.80 -5.98
C TRP A 40 -3.45 -12.27 -5.18
N GLU A 41 -3.85 -13.54 -5.31
CA GLU A 41 -4.96 -14.12 -4.55
C GLU A 41 -4.66 -14.15 -3.04
N LYS A 42 -3.38 -14.31 -2.66
CA LYS A 42 -2.93 -14.26 -1.27
C LYS A 42 -2.55 -12.84 -0.82
N HIS A 43 -1.94 -12.07 -1.72
CA HIS A 43 -1.40 -10.75 -1.40
C HIS A 43 -2.48 -9.72 -1.06
N ILE A 44 -3.59 -9.72 -1.81
CA ILE A 44 -4.70 -8.79 -1.55
C ILE A 44 -5.31 -8.99 -0.15
N PRO A 45 -5.66 -10.22 0.29
CA PRO A 45 -6.08 -10.47 1.66
C PRO A 45 -5.07 -10.01 2.72
N THR A 46 -3.78 -10.31 2.54
CA THR A 46 -2.72 -9.93 3.48
C THR A 46 -2.61 -8.41 3.63
N MET A 47 -2.58 -7.67 2.51
CA MET A 47 -2.51 -6.22 2.54
C MET A 47 -3.79 -5.58 3.06
N SER A 48 -4.94 -6.24 2.85
CA SER A 48 -6.20 -5.79 3.44
C SER A 48 -6.19 -5.94 4.96
N ALA A 49 -5.68 -7.06 5.48
CA ALA A 49 -5.50 -7.27 6.92
C ALA A 49 -4.51 -6.27 7.53
N PHE A 50 -3.40 -5.98 6.84
CA PHE A 50 -2.45 -4.94 7.24
C PHE A 50 -3.14 -3.58 7.42
N TRP A 51 -3.85 -3.10 6.38
CA TRP A 51 -4.49 -1.79 6.43
C TRP A 51 -5.69 -1.74 7.39
N GLU A 52 -6.39 -2.86 7.54
CA GLU A 52 -7.44 -3.00 8.54
C GLU A 52 -6.87 -2.86 9.96
N ASN A 53 -5.73 -3.50 10.23
CA ASN A 53 -5.01 -3.34 11.50
C ASN A 53 -4.51 -1.89 11.70
N VAL A 54 -3.96 -1.24 10.67
CA VAL A 54 -3.52 0.17 10.77
C VAL A 54 -4.68 1.10 11.11
N LEU A 55 -5.86 0.89 10.53
CA LEU A 55 -7.00 1.77 10.74
C LEU A 55 -7.76 1.47 12.04
N PHE A 56 -8.00 0.19 12.32
CA PHE A 56 -8.95 -0.27 13.33
C PHE A 56 -8.32 -1.07 14.47
N TYR A 57 -6.99 -1.26 14.47
CA TYR A 57 -6.25 -1.94 15.55
C TYR A 57 -6.74 -3.37 15.81
N THR A 58 -7.04 -4.12 14.76
CA THR A 58 -7.62 -5.46 14.86
C THR A 58 -6.67 -6.50 15.42
N GLY A 59 -5.35 -6.31 15.31
CA GLY A 59 -4.34 -7.28 15.73
C GLY A 59 -4.14 -8.45 14.78
N GLU A 60 -4.83 -8.47 13.64
CA GLU A 60 -4.87 -9.60 12.68
C GLU A 60 -3.68 -9.64 11.69
N TYR A 61 -2.71 -8.72 11.82
CA TYR A 61 -1.53 -8.66 10.96
C TYR A 61 -0.25 -8.87 11.76
N ASP A 62 0.50 -9.91 11.40
CA ASP A 62 1.73 -10.36 12.07
C ASP A 62 2.98 -10.29 11.16
N GLY A 63 2.84 -9.73 9.96
CA GLY A 63 3.92 -9.64 8.99
C GLY A 63 5.00 -8.61 9.34
N ASN A 64 6.12 -8.67 8.62
CA ASN A 64 7.23 -7.71 8.72
C ASN A 64 7.43 -6.96 7.39
N PRO A 65 6.70 -5.84 7.17
CA PRO A 65 6.82 -5.05 5.95
C PRO A 65 8.26 -4.60 5.65
N LEU A 66 9.03 -4.20 6.67
CA LEU A 66 10.36 -3.63 6.46
C LEU A 66 11.33 -4.66 5.88
N ASP A 67 11.32 -5.89 6.39
CA ASP A 67 12.15 -6.98 5.86
C ASP A 67 11.83 -7.30 4.40
N ALA A 68 10.53 -7.31 4.04
CA ALA A 68 10.10 -7.49 2.66
C ALA A 68 10.63 -6.38 1.75
N HIS A 69 10.55 -5.11 2.17
CA HIS A 69 11.04 -3.98 1.36
C HIS A 69 12.58 -3.97 1.26
N LYS A 70 13.31 -4.41 2.30
CA LYS A 70 14.77 -4.60 2.24
C LYS A 70 15.18 -5.60 1.17
N LYS A 71 14.49 -6.76 1.11
CA LYS A 71 14.74 -7.78 0.08
C LYS A 71 14.49 -7.23 -1.33
N ILE A 72 13.39 -6.50 -1.51
CA ILE A 72 13.08 -5.84 -2.79
C ILE A 72 14.21 -4.86 -3.15
N HIS A 73 14.62 -3.99 -2.23
CA HIS A 73 15.70 -3.03 -2.45
C HIS A 73 17.03 -3.70 -2.83
N THR A 74 17.37 -4.82 -2.20
CA THR A 74 18.58 -5.60 -2.56
C THR A 74 18.50 -6.18 -3.97
N GLN A 75 17.32 -6.61 -4.43
CA GLN A 75 17.13 -7.14 -5.78
C GLN A 75 17.08 -6.04 -6.84
N ASN A 76 16.41 -4.92 -6.52
CA ASN A 76 16.29 -3.76 -7.37
C ASN A 76 16.16 -2.51 -6.49
N ALA A 77 17.14 -1.61 -6.61
CA ALA A 77 17.25 -0.45 -5.73
C ALA A 77 16.01 0.45 -5.82
N THR A 78 15.28 0.54 -4.71
CA THR A 78 14.22 1.54 -4.53
C THR A 78 14.82 2.92 -4.33
N SER A 79 14.03 3.98 -4.54
CA SER A 79 14.47 5.37 -4.41
C SER A 79 13.30 6.25 -3.94
N SER A 80 13.56 7.48 -3.52
CA SER A 80 12.51 8.44 -3.14
C SER A 80 11.41 8.58 -4.19
N LEU A 81 11.79 8.63 -5.47
CA LEU A 81 10.87 8.71 -6.61
C LEU A 81 9.86 7.54 -6.63
N HIS A 82 10.30 6.32 -6.31
CA HIS A 82 9.43 5.15 -6.28
C HIS A 82 8.38 5.26 -5.17
N PHE A 83 8.79 5.68 -3.97
CA PHE A 83 7.90 5.87 -2.83
C PHE A 83 6.92 7.04 -3.04
N GLU A 84 7.38 8.16 -3.61
CA GLU A 84 6.52 9.28 -3.99
C GLU A 84 5.45 8.86 -5.00
N ARG A 85 5.83 8.06 -6.01
CA ARG A 85 4.87 7.55 -6.99
C ARG A 85 3.85 6.61 -6.36
N TRP A 86 4.31 5.72 -5.49
CA TRP A 86 3.45 4.79 -4.74
C TRP A 86 2.40 5.56 -3.93
N LEU A 87 2.83 6.57 -3.15
CA LEU A 87 1.93 7.40 -2.33
C LEU A 87 0.91 8.15 -3.17
N ARG A 88 1.33 8.69 -4.32
CA ARG A 88 0.43 9.37 -5.25
C ARG A 88 -0.68 8.44 -5.74
N ILE A 89 -0.34 7.25 -6.25
CA ILE A 89 -1.32 6.28 -6.76
C ILE A 89 -2.25 5.80 -5.64
N PHE A 90 -1.70 5.58 -4.45
CA PHE A 90 -2.47 5.16 -3.28
C PHE A 90 -3.50 6.22 -2.86
N ASN A 91 -3.06 7.47 -2.73
CA ASN A 91 -3.93 8.59 -2.37
C ASN A 91 -5.00 8.83 -3.44
N GLU A 92 -4.63 8.82 -4.73
CA GLU A 92 -5.57 8.93 -5.85
C GLU A 92 -6.62 7.82 -5.83
N THR A 93 -6.24 6.59 -5.44
CA THR A 93 -7.16 5.46 -5.35
C THR A 93 -8.16 5.63 -4.20
N ILE A 94 -7.68 6.03 -3.02
CA ILE A 94 -8.57 6.32 -1.89
C ILE A 94 -9.53 7.45 -2.27
N ASP A 95 -9.01 8.54 -2.82
CA ASP A 95 -9.79 9.73 -3.14
C ASP A 95 -10.81 9.50 -4.26
N GLN A 96 -10.64 8.48 -5.11
CA GLN A 96 -11.63 8.11 -6.13
C GLN A 96 -12.89 7.47 -5.54
N HIS A 97 -12.77 6.69 -4.47
CA HIS A 97 -13.86 5.85 -3.95
C HIS A 97 -14.35 6.26 -2.56
N PHE A 98 -13.50 6.87 -1.75
CA PHE A 98 -13.76 7.13 -0.34
C PHE A 98 -13.43 8.58 0.06
N SER A 99 -14.12 9.08 1.09
CA SER A 99 -13.82 10.35 1.74
C SER A 99 -14.30 10.33 3.18
N GLY A 100 -13.54 10.94 4.10
CA GLY A 100 -13.89 11.01 5.50
C GLY A 100 -12.70 10.88 6.43
N LYS A 101 -12.97 10.61 7.71
CA LYS A 101 -11.97 10.55 8.77
C LYS A 101 -11.03 9.36 8.55
N ASN A 102 -11.56 8.18 8.24
CA ASN A 102 -10.74 6.99 8.06
C ASN A 102 -9.97 7.02 6.73
N ALA A 103 -10.57 7.55 5.66
CA ALA A 103 -9.85 7.82 4.41
C ALA A 103 -8.65 8.77 4.63
N THR A 104 -8.85 9.85 5.38
CA THR A 104 -7.77 10.79 5.74
C THR A 104 -6.70 10.12 6.60
N LYS A 105 -7.13 9.36 7.62
CA LYS A 105 -6.25 8.60 8.51
C LYS A 105 -5.39 7.59 7.74
N MET A 106 -5.97 6.86 6.78
CA MET A 106 -5.26 5.88 5.96
C MET A 106 -4.13 6.53 5.15
N LYS A 107 -4.41 7.69 4.51
CA LYS A 107 -3.41 8.45 3.75
C LYS A 107 -2.29 9.00 4.65
N LEU A 108 -2.62 9.50 5.84
CA LEU A 108 -1.62 9.97 6.80
C LEU A 108 -0.69 8.85 7.27
N HIS A 109 -1.25 7.68 7.59
CA HIS A 109 -0.43 6.52 7.94
C HIS A 109 0.43 6.05 6.76
N ALA A 110 -0.09 6.04 5.54
CA ALA A 110 0.68 5.71 4.35
C ALA A 110 1.92 6.59 4.20
N SER A 111 1.76 7.91 4.33
CA SER A 111 2.89 8.85 4.29
C SER A 111 3.90 8.59 5.41
N GLY A 112 3.44 8.35 6.64
CA GLY A 112 4.33 8.04 7.76
C GLY A 112 5.11 6.74 7.59
N ILE A 113 4.43 5.67 7.16
CA ILE A 113 5.07 4.37 6.86
C ILE A 113 6.08 4.53 5.74
N SER A 114 5.71 5.23 4.65
CA SER A 114 6.62 5.48 3.53
C SER A 114 7.87 6.24 3.96
N ALA A 115 7.76 7.23 4.84
CA ALA A 115 8.90 7.97 5.36
C ALA A 115 9.85 7.08 6.18
N VAL A 116 9.30 6.22 7.04
CA VAL A 116 10.08 5.24 7.80
C VAL A 116 10.78 4.24 6.87
N MET A 117 10.08 3.74 5.85
CA MET A 117 10.67 2.82 4.87
C MET A 117 11.83 3.46 4.12
N LEU A 118 11.66 4.70 3.65
CA LEU A 118 12.72 5.44 2.97
C LEU A 118 13.96 5.58 3.85
N GLN A 119 13.80 6.00 5.10
CA GLN A 119 14.91 6.17 6.04
C GLN A 119 15.65 4.85 6.36
N GLN A 120 14.95 3.72 6.29
CA GLN A 120 15.53 2.42 6.65
C GLN A 120 16.16 1.69 5.46
N LEU A 121 15.94 2.16 4.23
CA LEU A 121 16.43 1.56 2.99
C LEU A 121 17.51 2.38 2.30
N LEU A 122 17.49 3.71 2.48
CA LEU A 122 18.39 4.68 1.85
C LEU A 122 19.21 5.40 2.91
#